data_AF-A0A8S3JRM1-F1
#
_entry.id   AF-A0A8S3JRM1-F1
#
_cell.length_a   1.000
_cell.length_b   1.000
_cell.length_c   1.000
_cell.angle_alpha   90.00
_cell.angle_beta   90.00
_cell.angle_gamma   90.00
#
_symmetry.space_group_name_H-M   'P 1'
#
loop_
_entity.id
_entity.type
_entity.pdbx_description
1 polymer ?
#
loop_
_entity_poly.entity_id
_entity_poly.type
_entity_poly.pdbx_seq_one_letter_code
_entity_poly.pdbx_strand_id
1 'polypeptide(L)' 'GLSPDIGTIDQMRTIERDQEIPHRGGFCDLMWSDPDDIDWWAVSPRGAGWLFGEKPTSQFMHNNQLSLICRAHQLVQEV' A
#
# COMPACT_ATOMS: atom_id res chain seq x y z
N GLY A 1 2.09 1.08 -2.08
CA GLY A 1 0.75 0.51 -2.32
C GLY A 1 -0.14 0.81 -1.14
N LEU A 2 -0.65 -0.23 -0.47
CA LEU A 2 -1.39 -0.11 0.79
C LEU A 2 -0.51 -0.45 2.01
N SER A 3 -0.96 -0.10 3.21
CA SER A 3 -0.29 -0.39 4.48
C SER A 3 -1.26 -1.03 5.48
N PRO A 4 -0.85 -2.03 6.27
CA PRO A 4 -1.61 -2.53 7.41
C PRO A 4 -1.87 -1.44 8.47
N ASP A 5 -0.98 -0.44 8.55
CA ASP A 5 -1.03 0.63 9.55
C ASP A 5 -1.89 1.84 9.10
N ILE A 6 -2.35 1.84 7.84
CA ILE A 6 -3.10 2.96 7.25
C ILE A 6 -4.40 2.44 6.63
N GLY A 7 -5.48 2.58 7.39
CA GLY A 7 -6.83 2.22 6.97
C GLY A 7 -7.60 3.35 6.27
N THR A 8 -7.18 4.61 6.45
CA THR A 8 -7.90 5.77 5.90
C THR A 8 -6.99 6.80 5.23
N ILE A 9 -7.56 7.56 4.29
CA ILE A 9 -6.89 8.71 3.64
C ILE A 9 -6.52 9.76 4.69
N ASP A 10 -7.34 9.97 5.72
CA ASP A 10 -7.06 10.95 6.77
C ASP A 10 -5.81 10.58 7.58
N GLN A 11 -5.56 9.28 7.84
CA GLN A 11 -4.30 8.83 8.44
C GLN A 11 -3.09 9.13 7.54
N MET A 12 -3.23 9.07 6.21
CA MET A 12 -2.15 9.45 5.30
C MET A 12 -1.80 10.95 5.41
N ARG A 13 -2.78 11.80 5.71
CA ARG A 13 -2.58 13.26 5.81
C ARG A 13 -1.74 13.65 7.03
N THR A 14 -1.69 12.80 8.05
CA THR A 14 -0.93 13.05 9.29
C THR A 14 0.53 12.58 9.22
N ILE A 15 0.96 12.01 8.09
CA ILE A 15 2.35 11.57 7.91
C ILE A 15 3.23 12.80 7.72
N GLU A 16 4.28 12.92 8.55
CA GLU A 16 5.39 13.85 8.32
C GLU A 16 6.21 13.35 7.12
N ARG A 17 6.30 14.17 6.07
CA ARG A 17 6.79 13.73 4.75
C ARG A 17 8.04 14.47 4.31
N ASP A 18 8.43 15.53 5.00
CA ASP A 18 9.69 16.24 4.74
C ASP A 18 10.86 15.54 5.46
N GLN A 19 11.08 14.28 5.09
CA GLN A 19 12.12 13.42 5.65
C GLN A 19 12.48 12.31 4.67
N GLU A 20 13.62 11.66 4.91
CA GLU A 20 13.97 10.41 4.25
C GLU A 20 12.91 9.34 4.54
N ILE A 21 12.58 8.51 3.55
CA ILE A 21 11.58 7.47 3.73
C ILE A 21 12.09 6.47 4.78
N PRO A 22 11.36 6.23 5.89
CA PRO A 22 11.77 5.26 6.90
C PRO A 22 11.86 3.84 6.34
N HIS A 23 12.62 2.96 7.00
CA HIS A 23 12.71 1.55 6.60
C HIS A 23 11.48 0.70 6.95
N ARG A 24 10.51 1.24 7.70
CA ARG A 24 9.29 0.53 8.14
C ARG A 24 8.15 1.48 8.48
N GLY A 25 6.94 0.96 8.53
CA GLY A 25 5.72 1.66 8.92
C GLY A 25 5.02 2.34 7.74
N GLY A 26 3.90 3.02 8.04
CA GLY A 26 2.98 3.53 7.03
C GLY A 26 3.61 4.28 5.85
N PHE A 27 4.55 5.21 6.08
CA PHE A 27 5.20 5.95 4.97
C PHE A 27 5.99 5.01 4.05
N CYS A 28 6.76 4.08 4.62
CA CYS A 28 7.49 3.06 3.86
C CYS A 28 6.53 2.19 3.03
N ASP A 29 5.46 1.70 3.64
CA ASP A 29 4.51 0.79 3.02
C ASP A 29 3.75 1.44 1.85
N LEU A 30 3.36 2.71 2.00
CA LEU A 30 2.73 3.46 0.90
C LEU A 30 3.64 3.55 -0.33
N MET A 31 4.95 3.60 -0.12
CA MET A 31 5.91 3.68 -1.21
C MET A 31 6.30 2.32 -1.80
N TRP A 32 6.39 1.28 -0.98
CA TRP A 32 7.02 0.00 -1.37
C TRP A 32 6.10 -1.20 -1.46
N SER A 33 4.88 -1.14 -0.90
CA SER A 33 3.95 -2.27 -0.95
C SER A 33 3.39 -2.49 -2.36
N ASP A 34 3.19 -3.76 -2.73
CA ASP A 34 2.71 -4.23 -4.04
C ASP A 34 1.47 -5.11 -3.93
N PRO A 35 0.56 -5.07 -4.93
CA PRO A 35 -0.50 -6.06 -5.04
C PRO A 35 0.07 -7.43 -5.41
N ASP A 36 -0.56 -8.49 -4.93
CA ASP A 36 -0.27 -9.88 -5.33
C ASP A 36 -1.53 -10.74 -5.28
N ASP A 37 -1.48 -11.93 -5.89
CA ASP A 37 -2.58 -12.92 -5.90
C ASP A 37 -2.63 -13.68 -4.57
N ILE A 38 -2.97 -12.96 -3.50
CA ILE A 38 -3.13 -13.45 -2.13
C ILE A 38 -4.42 -12.89 -1.51
N ASP A 39 -4.87 -13.51 -0.42
CA ASP A 39 -6.09 -13.05 0.27
C ASP A 39 -5.87 -11.76 1.08
N TRP A 40 -4.79 -11.72 1.86
CA TRP A 40 -4.53 -10.71 2.90
C TRP A 40 -3.16 -10.05 2.69
N TRP A 41 -2.34 -9.98 3.72
CA TRP A 41 -1.02 -9.37 3.72
C TRP A 41 0.06 -10.45 3.75
N ALA A 42 1.17 -10.22 3.06
CA ALA A 42 2.38 -11.02 3.21
C ALA A 42 3.62 -10.13 3.20
N VAL A 43 4.73 -10.64 3.74
CA VAL A 43 6.00 -9.89 3.75
C VAL A 43 6.48 -9.72 2.31
N SER A 44 6.86 -8.49 1.96
CA SER A 44 7.36 -8.18 0.62
C SER A 44 8.74 -8.81 0.37
N PRO A 45 8.94 -9.49 -0.77
CA PRO A 45 10.26 -10.00 -1.16
C PRO A 45 11.23 -8.87 -1.54
N ARG A 46 10.77 -7.62 -1.64
CA ARG A 46 11.62 -6.44 -1.90
C ARG A 46 12.47 -6.04 -0.70
N GLY A 47 12.20 -6.59 0.49
CA GLY A 47 12.85 -6.18 1.73
C GLY A 47 12.27 -4.93 2.39
N ALA A 48 11.20 -4.34 1.81
CA ALA A 48 10.45 -3.23 2.37
C ALA A 48 8.97 -3.29 1.94
N GLY A 49 8.07 -2.82 2.80
CA GLY A 49 6.62 -2.85 2.58
C GLY A 49 6.02 -4.26 2.63
N TRP A 50 4.82 -4.39 2.06
CA TRP A 50 4.00 -5.60 2.10
C TRP A 50 3.51 -6.00 0.71
N LEU A 51 3.23 -7.29 0.54
CA LEU A 51 2.29 -7.74 -0.48
C LEU A 51 0.87 -7.60 0.06
N PHE A 52 -0.07 -7.14 -0.77
CA PHE A 52 -1.46 -6.97 -0.37
C PHE A 52 -2.44 -7.57 -1.40
N GLY A 53 -3.44 -8.25 -0.87
CA GLY A 53 -4.45 -8.98 -1.61
C GLY A 53 -5.76 -8.25 -1.84
N GLU A 54 -6.76 -9.01 -2.28
CA GLU A 54 -8.12 -8.52 -2.54
C GLU A 54 -8.80 -7.95 -1.29
N LYS A 55 -8.65 -8.61 -0.13
CA LYS A 55 -9.35 -8.22 1.11
C LYS A 55 -8.89 -6.86 1.65
N PRO A 56 -7.58 -6.60 1.86
CA PRO A 56 -7.13 -5.27 2.30
C PRO A 56 -7.44 -4.18 1.26
N THR A 57 -7.38 -4.51 -0.03
CA THR A 57 -7.78 -3.58 -1.11
C THR A 57 -9.25 -3.20 -0.98
N SER A 58 -10.14 -4.18 -0.88
CA SER A 58 -11.59 -3.96 -0.77
C SER A 58 -11.96 -3.22 0.51
N GLN A 59 -11.34 -3.57 1.63
CA GLN A 59 -11.55 -2.88 2.91
C GLN A 59 -11.10 -1.41 2.83
N PHE A 60 -9.93 -1.13 2.26
CA PHE A 60 -9.43 0.23 2.09
C PHE A 60 -10.35 1.04 1.16
N MET A 61 -10.75 0.49 0.01
CA MET A 61 -11.66 1.18 -0.91
C MET A 61 -13.03 1.47 -0.28
N HIS A 62 -13.61 0.50 0.43
CA HIS A 62 -14.89 0.67 1.12
C HIS A 62 -14.82 1.77 2.18
N ASN A 63 -13.82 1.70 3.05
CA ASN A 63 -13.65 2.66 4.15
C ASN A 63 -13.44 4.11 3.66
N ASN A 64 -12.87 4.27 2.46
CA ASN A 64 -12.53 5.57 1.90
C ASN A 64 -13.44 6.00 0.75
N GLN A 65 -14.51 5.23 0.48
CA GLN A 65 -15.48 5.49 -0.60
C GLN A 65 -14.81 5.67 -1.97
N LEU A 66 -13.81 4.83 -2.28
CA LEU A 66 -13.06 4.86 -3.53
C LEU A 66 -13.57 3.79 -4.50
N SER A 67 -13.43 4.06 -5.79
CA SER A 67 -13.74 3.11 -6.87
C SER A 67 -12.50 2.54 -7.56
N LEU A 68 -11.34 3.16 -7.38
CA LEU A 68 -10.10 2.80 -8.06
C LEU A 68 -8.87 3.20 -7.24
N ILE A 69 -7.86 2.33 -7.24
CA ILE A 69 -6.51 2.65 -6.78
C ILE A 69 -5.58 2.68 -7.99
N CYS A 70 -5.08 3.86 -8.34
CA CYS A 70 -4.05 4.03 -9.37
C CYS A 70 -2.67 3.97 -8.72
N ARG A 71 -1.74 3.18 -9.29
CA ARG A 71 -0.42 2.95 -8.70
C ARG A 71 0.65 2.62 -9.76
N ALA A 72 1.94 2.71 -9.41
CA ALA A 72 3.09 2.49 -10.31
C ALA A 72 4.04 1.38 -9.80
N HIS A 73 5.37 1.56 -9.72
CA HIS A 73 6.36 0.67 -9.06
C HIS A 73 6.64 -0.72 -9.68
N GLN A 74 5.63 -1.49 -10.09
CA GLN A 74 5.84 -2.77 -10.79
C GLN A 74 5.90 -2.54 -12.29
N LEU A 75 6.94 -3.08 -12.94
CA LEU A 75 6.99 -3.17 -14.39
C LEU A 75 5.92 -4.16 -14.85
N VAL A 76 5.06 -3.71 -15.76
CA VAL A 76 4.07 -4.54 -16.43
C VAL A 76 4.35 -4.45 -17.92
N GLN A 77 4.44 -5.60 -18.59
CA GLN A 77 4.45 -5.61 -20.05
C GLN A 77 3.03 -5.38 -20.54
N GLU A 78 2.83 -4.32 -21.33
CA GLU A 78 1.60 -4.14 -22.08
C GLU A 78 1.54 -5.26 -23.13
N VAL A 79 0.45 -6.05 -23.07
CA VAL A 79 0.20 -7.15 -24.01
C VAL A 79 -0.58 -6.64 -25.21
#